data_AF-A0A972JMV4-F1
#
_entry.id   AF-A0A972JMV4-F1
#
_cell.length_a   1.000
_cell.length_b   1.000
_cell.length_c   1.000
_cell.angle_alpha   90.00
_cell.angle_beta   90.00
_cell.angle_gamma   90.00
#
_symmetry.space_group_name_H-M   'P 1'
#
loop_
_entity.id
_entity.type
_entity.pdbx_description
1 polymer ?
#
loop_
_entity_poly.entity_id
_entity_poly.type
_entity_poly.pdbx_seq_one_letter_code
_entity_poly.pdbx_strand_id
1 'polypeptide(L)'
;MKKLLTLTLISTLATSAFAHSRVDTTTPENGAVIAEVPAEISFNFAADIRLTRVDMTHQDHPSVGLDLGDQTSFDRVFTLPLQGMGEGIYRIEWRGLGEDGHAMQGEFTFTVD
;
A
#
# COMPACT_ATOMS: atom_id res chain seq x y z
N MET A 1 31.55 -24.89 -47.47
CA MET A 1 30.56 -25.68 -46.70
C MET A 1 31.01 -25.62 -45.24
N LYS A 2 30.28 -25.21 -44.21
CA LYS A 2 28.86 -24.92 -43.97
C LYS A 2 28.78 -23.96 -42.76
N LYS A 3 28.03 -22.87 -42.95
CA LYS A 3 27.16 -22.10 -42.02
C LYS A 3 27.52 -22.08 -40.52
N LEU A 4 28.01 -20.92 -40.05
CA LEU A 4 27.93 -20.50 -38.65
C LEU A 4 26.46 -20.16 -38.33
N LEU A 5 25.87 -20.83 -37.35
CA LEU A 5 24.50 -20.60 -36.90
C LEU A 5 24.53 -19.60 -35.73
N THR A 6 24.07 -18.37 -35.96
CA THR A 6 23.94 -17.35 -34.91
C THR A 6 22.66 -17.62 -34.12
N LEU A 7 22.78 -17.93 -32.83
CA LEU A 7 21.64 -18.11 -31.94
C LEU A 7 21.27 -16.74 -31.34
N THR A 8 20.22 -16.11 -31.87
CA THR A 8 19.67 -14.86 -31.33
C THR A 8 18.90 -15.19 -30.04
N LEU A 9 19.45 -14.80 -28.90
CA LEU A 9 18.80 -14.90 -27.60
C LEU A 9 17.78 -13.75 -27.47
N ILE A 10 16.50 -14.07 -27.60
CA ILE A 10 15.40 -13.14 -27.33
C ILE A 10 15.18 -13.13 -25.81
N SER A 11 15.72 -12.13 -25.11
CA SER A 11 15.39 -11.88 -23.72
C SER A 11 14.00 -11.25 -23.65
N THR A 12 12.99 -12.02 -23.27
CA THR A 12 11.68 -11.47 -22.91
C THR A 12 11.83 -10.67 -21.62
N LEU A 13 11.74 -9.34 -21.70
CA LEU A 13 11.56 -8.50 -20.52
C LEU A 13 10.21 -8.86 -19.91
N ALA A 14 10.22 -9.56 -18.78
CA ALA A 14 9.04 -9.73 -17.96
C ALA A 14 8.71 -8.35 -17.33
N THR A 15 7.84 -7.59 -17.98
CA THR A 15 7.24 -6.42 -17.36
C THR A 15 6.37 -6.90 -16.21
N SER A 16 6.71 -6.51 -14.98
CA SER A 16 5.88 -6.72 -13.80
C SER A 16 4.53 -6.05 -14.03
N ALA A 17 3.54 -6.82 -14.49
CA ALA A 17 2.17 -6.34 -14.59
C ALA A 17 1.63 -6.22 -13.16
N PHE A 18 1.72 -5.02 -12.59
CA PHE A 18 1.07 -4.68 -11.33
C PHE A 18 -0.45 -4.59 -11.57
N ALA A 19 -1.12 -5.74 -11.60
CA ALA A 19 -2.57 -5.86 -11.80
C ALA A 19 -3.35 -6.00 -10.47
N HIS A 20 -2.70 -5.71 -9.34
CA HIS A 20 -3.34 -5.76 -8.02
C HIS A 20 -3.86 -4.35 -7.76
N SER A 21 -5.18 -4.20 -7.59
CA SER A 21 -5.87 -2.92 -7.34
C SER A 21 -5.02 -2.01 -6.46
N ARG A 22 -4.74 -0.86 -7.05
CA ARG A 22 -3.85 0.15 -6.52
C ARG A 22 -4.71 1.02 -5.63
N VAL A 23 -4.21 1.34 -4.45
CA VAL A 23 -4.63 2.58 -3.82
C VAL A 23 -4.39 3.69 -4.84
N ASP A 24 -5.44 4.45 -5.18
CA ASP A 24 -5.34 5.60 -6.08
C ASP A 24 -4.61 6.74 -5.37
N THR A 25 -5.08 7.09 -4.17
CA THR A 25 -4.50 8.15 -3.35
C THR A 25 -4.51 7.80 -1.87
N THR A 26 -3.58 8.37 -1.12
CA THR A 26 -3.52 8.30 0.33
C THR A 26 -3.49 9.71 0.93
N THR A 27 -3.93 9.81 2.18
CA THR A 27 -3.70 11.00 3.00
C THR A 27 -3.04 10.54 4.30
N PRO A 28 -1.83 11.01 4.65
CA PRO A 28 -0.92 11.79 3.81
C PRO A 28 -0.59 11.11 2.48
N GLU A 29 -0.21 11.89 1.47
CA GLU A 29 0.24 11.34 0.19
C GLU A 29 1.45 10.41 0.41
N ASN A 30 1.55 9.35 -0.39
CA ASN A 30 2.66 8.41 -0.29
C ASN A 30 4.00 9.14 -0.56
N GLY A 31 4.93 9.04 0.39
CA GLY A 31 6.21 9.73 0.41
C GLY A 31 6.15 11.18 0.88
N ALA A 32 5.00 11.65 1.37
CA ALA A 32 4.87 13.01 1.89
C ALA A 32 5.77 13.27 3.10
N VAL A 33 6.23 14.50 3.20
CA VAL A 33 6.91 15.06 4.38
C VAL A 33 5.99 16.13 4.96
N ILE A 34 5.61 16.00 6.22
CA ILE A 34 4.61 16.85 6.87
C ILE A 34 5.12 17.31 8.24
N ALA A 35 4.69 18.50 8.67
CA ALA A 35 5.20 19.11 9.90
C ALA A 35 4.60 18.55 11.19
N GLU A 36 3.43 17.90 11.11
CA GLU A 36 2.70 17.42 12.28
C GLU A 36 2.14 16.02 12.02
N VAL A 37 2.09 15.21 13.08
CA VAL A 37 1.49 13.87 13.02
C VAL A 37 -0.02 14.02 12.79
N PRO A 38 -0.59 13.44 11.71
CA PRO A 38 -2.00 13.57 11.44
C PRO A 38 -2.82 12.75 12.44
N ALA A 39 -4.02 13.23 12.76
CA ALA A 39 -4.94 12.51 13.64
C ALA A 39 -5.53 11.24 12.97
N GLU A 40 -5.50 11.19 11.64
CA GLU A 40 -6.04 10.11 10.84
C GLU A 40 -5.21 9.90 9.57
N ILE A 41 -5.32 8.69 9.02
CA ILE A 41 -4.87 8.39 7.67
C ILE A 41 -6.07 7.97 6.82
N SER A 42 -5.98 8.16 5.51
CA SER A 42 -7.02 7.72 4.59
C SER A 42 -6.46 7.00 3.38
N PHE A 43 -7.23 6.03 2.90
CA PHE A 43 -7.04 5.37 1.61
C PHE A 43 -8.20 5.74 0.69
N ASN A 44 -7.90 5.96 -0.58
CA ASN A 44 -8.86 5.95 -1.67
C ASN A 44 -8.41 4.90 -2.69
N PHE A 45 -9.13 3.79 -2.77
CA PHE A 45 -8.83 2.67 -3.65
C PHE A 45 -9.41 2.89 -5.06
N ALA A 46 -8.76 2.33 -6.07
CA ALA A 46 -9.23 2.39 -7.47
C ALA A 46 -10.58 1.69 -7.69
N ALA A 47 -10.89 0.71 -6.86
CA ALA A 47 -12.13 -0.06 -6.88
C ALA A 47 -12.49 -0.48 -5.46
N ASP A 48 -13.73 -0.92 -5.27
CA ASP A 48 -14.25 -1.33 -3.98
C ASP A 48 -13.44 -2.52 -3.43
N ILE A 49 -13.03 -2.40 -2.17
CA ILE A 49 -12.27 -3.39 -1.44
C ILE A 49 -12.85 -3.53 -0.05
N ARG A 50 -12.80 -4.73 0.52
CA ARG A 50 -12.98 -4.92 1.96
C ARG A 50 -11.63 -4.85 2.63
N LEU A 51 -11.38 -3.80 3.40
CA LEU A 51 -10.17 -3.68 4.21
C LEU A 51 -10.22 -4.69 5.37
N THR A 52 -9.13 -5.45 5.55
CA THR A 52 -9.08 -6.55 6.52
C THR A 52 -8.01 -6.37 7.59
N ARG A 53 -6.96 -5.61 7.27
CA ARG A 53 -5.89 -5.29 8.21
C ARG A 53 -5.16 -4.04 7.75
N VAL A 54 -4.83 -3.18 8.70
CA VAL A 54 -3.86 -2.10 8.51
C VAL A 54 -2.91 -2.11 9.69
N ASP A 55 -1.61 -2.08 9.39
CA ASP A 55 -0.56 -1.98 10.38
C ASP A 55 0.27 -0.74 10.13
N MET A 56 0.71 -0.11 11.22
CA MET A 56 1.63 1.01 11.21
C MET A 56 2.95 0.60 11.87
N THR A 57 4.06 0.91 11.21
CA THR A 57 5.40 0.86 11.79
C THR A 57 5.96 2.28 11.82
N HIS A 58 6.43 2.72 12.99
CA HIS A 58 7.15 3.98 13.14
C HIS A 58 8.64 3.68 13.39
N GLN A 59 9.51 4.11 12.49
CA GLN A 59 10.95 3.85 12.55
C GLN A 59 11.27 2.36 12.89
N ASP A 60 11.99 2.11 13.98
CA ASP A 60 12.39 0.79 14.46
C ASP A 60 11.43 0.21 15.52
N HIS A 61 10.29 0.86 15.77
CA HIS A 61 9.29 0.35 16.70
C HIS A 61 8.60 -0.91 16.12
N PRO A 62 8.15 -1.84 16.98
CA PRO A 62 7.31 -2.94 16.54
C PRO A 62 6.04 -2.44 15.84
N SER A 63 5.61 -3.15 14.80
CA SER A 63 4.39 -2.83 14.08
C SER A 63 3.16 -2.92 14.99
N VAL A 64 2.26 -1.94 14.87
CA VAL A 64 0.99 -1.85 15.62
C VAL A 64 -0.18 -1.90 14.65
N GLY A 65 -1.19 -2.73 14.93
CA GLY A 65 -2.41 -2.77 14.14
C GLY A 65 -3.27 -1.53 14.40
N LEU A 66 -3.77 -0.90 13.33
CA LEU A 66 -4.74 0.18 13.44
C LEU A 66 -6.16 -0.38 13.59
N ASP A 67 -6.99 0.35 14.34
CA ASP A 67 -8.39 0.00 14.54
C ASP A 67 -9.20 0.31 13.26
N LEU A 68 -9.84 -0.71 12.70
CA LEU A 68 -10.75 -0.57 11.56
C LEU A 68 -12.20 -0.25 12.00
N GLY A 69 -12.48 -0.25 13.31
CA GLY A 69 -13.82 -0.12 13.85
C GLY A 69 -14.76 -1.21 13.31
N ASP A 70 -15.99 -0.81 12.97
CA ASP A 70 -17.03 -1.70 12.43
C ASP A 70 -17.00 -1.82 10.89
N GLN A 71 -15.93 -1.34 10.23
CA GLN A 71 -15.81 -1.38 8.77
C GLN A 71 -15.75 -2.82 8.27
N THR A 72 -16.81 -3.26 7.61
CA THR A 72 -16.95 -4.62 7.07
C THR A 72 -17.44 -4.66 5.63
N SER A 73 -17.76 -3.49 5.07
CA SER A 73 -18.22 -3.28 3.70
C SER A 73 -17.09 -3.36 2.67
N PHE A 74 -17.48 -3.52 1.41
CA PHE A 74 -16.64 -3.20 0.28
C PHE A 74 -16.86 -1.72 -0.04
N ASP A 75 -15.79 -0.93 0.08
CA ASP A 75 -15.82 0.52 -0.15
C ASP A 75 -14.52 0.94 -0.85
N ARG A 76 -14.49 2.18 -1.32
CA ARG A 76 -13.28 2.78 -1.89
C ARG A 76 -12.52 3.63 -0.90
N VAL A 77 -13.22 4.24 0.05
CA VAL A 77 -12.64 5.25 0.95
C VAL A 77 -12.66 4.74 2.36
N PHE A 78 -11.49 4.70 2.99
CA PHE A 78 -11.31 4.29 4.38
C PHE A 78 -10.55 5.39 5.10
N THR A 79 -11.02 5.79 6.27
CA THR A 79 -10.34 6.74 7.16
C THR A 79 -10.17 6.06 8.50
N LEU A 80 -8.92 6.04 9.00
CA LEU A 80 -8.53 5.34 10.21
C LEU A 80 -7.86 6.30 11.18
N PRO A 81 -8.19 6.25 12.48
CA PRO A 81 -7.49 7.05 13.47
C PRO A 81 -6.02 6.61 13.57
N LEU A 82 -5.12 7.58 13.69
CA LEU A 82 -3.69 7.35 13.88
C LEU A 82 -3.26 7.88 15.24
N GLN A 83 -2.72 7.01 16.08
CA GLN A 83 -2.00 7.45 17.28
C GLN A 83 -0.55 7.72 16.91
N GLY A 84 -0.17 9.00 16.93
CA GLY A 84 1.18 9.44 16.60
C GLY A 84 2.24 8.97 17.59
N MET A 85 3.44 8.75 17.07
CA MET A 85 4.65 8.37 17.82
C MET A 85 5.75 9.45 17.74
N GLY A 86 5.39 10.66 17.31
CA GLY A 86 6.31 11.81 17.14
C GLY A 86 6.91 11.92 15.74
N GLU A 87 7.99 12.68 15.63
CA GLU A 87 8.78 12.82 14.39
C GLU A 87 9.34 11.46 13.93
N GLY A 88 9.54 11.32 12.62
CA GLY A 88 10.10 10.12 12.01
C GLY A 88 9.27 9.56 10.87
N ILE A 89 9.71 8.41 10.37
CA ILE A 89 9.10 7.74 9.23
C ILE A 89 8.00 6.81 9.72
N TYR A 90 6.80 6.99 9.16
CA TYR A 90 5.67 6.11 9.30
C TYR A 90 5.53 5.27 8.03
N ARG A 91 5.43 3.94 8.20
CA ARG A 91 5.07 2.99 7.14
C ARG A 91 3.72 2.38 7.47
N ILE A 92 2.79 2.49 6.54
CA ILE A 92 1.44 1.94 6.66
C ILE A 92 1.31 0.79 5.68
N GLU A 93 1.12 -0.41 6.20
CA GLU A 93 0.91 -1.63 5.42
C GLU A 93 -0.56 -2.04 5.53
N TRP A 94 -1.18 -2.44 4.42
CA TRP A 94 -2.59 -2.82 4.40
C TRP A 94 -2.83 -4.14 3.67
N ARG A 95 -3.93 -4.80 4.06
CA ARG A 95 -4.46 -5.99 3.39
C ARG A 95 -5.97 -5.87 3.22
N GLY A 96 -6.48 -6.37 2.12
CA GLY A 96 -7.91 -6.40 1.83
C GLY A 96 -8.30 -7.49 0.85
N LEU A 97 -9.60 -7.55 0.56
CA LEU A 97 -10.20 -8.45 -0.42
C LEU A 97 -10.92 -7.62 -1.48
N GLY A 98 -10.69 -7.91 -2.76
CA GLY A 98 -11.57 -7.41 -3.82
C GLY A 98 -12.95 -8.07 -3.73
N GLU A 99 -13.97 -7.49 -4.38
CA GLU A 99 -15.34 -8.05 -4.39
C GLU A 99 -15.40 -9.50 -4.92
N ASP A 100 -14.46 -9.88 -5.77
CA ASP A 100 -14.28 -11.24 -6.30
C ASP A 100 -13.56 -12.20 -5.33
N GLY A 101 -13.22 -11.72 -4.13
CA GLY A 101 -12.56 -12.47 -3.08
C GLY A 101 -11.05 -12.59 -3.22
N HIS A 102 -10.42 -11.97 -4.22
CA HIS A 102 -8.96 -11.99 -4.34
C HIS A 102 -8.31 -11.21 -3.20
N ALA A 103 -7.27 -11.80 -2.61
CA ALA A 103 -6.45 -11.14 -1.60
C ALA A 103 -5.56 -10.07 -2.21
N MET A 104 -5.49 -8.93 -1.52
CA MET A 104 -4.82 -7.72 -1.96
C MET A 104 -4.00 -7.15 -0.81
N GLN A 105 -2.89 -6.50 -1.14
CA GLN A 105 -2.07 -5.82 -0.16
C GLN A 105 -1.28 -4.68 -0.81
N GLY A 106 -0.80 -3.77 0.03
CA GLY A 106 0.10 -2.70 -0.39
C GLY A 106 0.61 -1.93 0.81
N GLU A 107 1.33 -0.86 0.53
CA GLU A 107 1.87 0.03 1.56
C GLU A 107 1.98 1.47 1.05
N PHE A 108 2.04 2.41 1.98
CA PHE A 108 2.53 3.77 1.72
C PHE A 108 3.34 4.27 2.91
N THR A 109 4.17 5.28 2.70
CA THR A 109 4.99 5.90 3.75
C THR A 109 4.74 7.39 3.82
N PHE A 110 5.03 7.99 4.97
CA PHE A 110 5.19 9.44 5.13
C PHE A 110 6.18 9.74 6.25
N THR A 111 6.74 10.94 6.25
CA THR A 111 7.70 11.41 7.26
C THR A 111 7.12 12.60 8.00
N VAL A 112 7.27 12.61 9.32
CA VAL A 112 7.02 13.79 10.15
C VAL A 112 8.38 14.38 10.56
N ASP A 113 8.63 15.65 10.25
CA ASP A 113 9.88 16.36 10.56
C ASP A 113 9.69 17.86 10.89
#